data_AF-A0A534VXX1-F1
#
_entry.id   AF-A0A534VXX1-F1
#
_cell.length_a   1.000
_cell.length_b   1.000
_cell.length_c   1.000
_cell.angle_alpha   90.00
_cell.angle_beta   90.00
_cell.angle_gamma   90.00
#
_symmetry.space_group_name_H-M   'P 1'
#
loop_
_entity.id
_entity.type
_entity.pdbx_description
1 polymer ?
#
loop_
_entity_poly.entity_id
_entity_poly.type
_entity_poly.pdbx_seq_one_letter_code
_entity_poly.pdbx_strand_id
1 'polypeptide(L)'
;MRNGVQARAPAAFEPRFRSGVPAKIEGALAAAVIAAVLAIFYWLLVKLPGPLVVHVEDDTHQGVMNAKVVCEGPDGKRFSGLTDVFGEAKWPGLAQGAWRCEALPPPKFHTGTVVGYATVVPRKPAMWMARLERPATAVVQVVRPRGQPRAAPAIRALCRQVAGEDAPPTWEARAGLLDGRATLYLPHGRACRLGLVRPELPAGQPGPVAIAKLACDAGPCTPELRGGVGEELHVVLAPNPAQWEAARPPPEPD
;
A
#
# COMPACT_ATOMS: atom_id res chain seq x y z
N MET A 1 10.07 -16.18 83.06
CA MET A 1 10.02 -16.09 81.58
C MET A 1 10.59 -17.36 80.97
N ARG A 2 9.75 -18.16 80.32
CA ARG A 2 9.99 -18.84 79.02
C ARG A 2 8.84 -19.81 78.79
N ASN A 3 7.94 -19.39 77.89
CA ASN A 3 6.80 -20.16 77.40
C ASN A 3 7.29 -21.38 76.64
N GLY A 4 7.01 -22.58 77.15
CA GLY A 4 7.22 -23.85 76.43
C GLY A 4 5.99 -24.17 75.59
N VAL A 5 5.98 -23.73 74.33
CA VAL A 5 4.97 -24.13 73.35
C VAL A 5 5.23 -25.59 72.98
N GLN A 6 4.25 -26.46 73.24
CA GLN A 6 4.26 -27.87 72.84
C GLN A 6 4.44 -27.99 71.33
N ALA A 7 5.44 -28.75 70.90
CA ALA A 7 5.64 -29.11 69.50
C ALA A 7 4.47 -29.98 69.03
N ARG A 8 3.61 -29.39 68.19
CA ARG A 8 2.50 -30.06 67.51
C ARG A 8 3.08 -31.12 66.57
N ALA A 9 2.61 -32.36 66.66
CA ALA A 9 3.03 -33.47 65.79
C ALA A 9 2.91 -33.10 64.30
N PRO A 10 3.80 -33.58 63.41
CA PRO A 10 3.68 -33.33 61.99
C PRO A 10 2.39 -33.98 61.48
N ALA A 11 1.51 -33.18 60.88
CA ALA A 11 0.34 -33.69 60.17
C ALA A 11 0.83 -34.54 59.00
N ALA A 12 0.69 -35.86 59.10
CA ALA A 12 0.88 -36.76 57.98
C ALA A 12 -0.18 -36.44 56.92
N PHE A 13 0.26 -35.91 55.78
CA PHE A 13 -0.60 -35.66 54.64
C PHE A 13 -0.89 -37.01 53.97
N GLU A 14 -2.02 -37.64 54.28
CA GLU A 14 -2.51 -38.78 53.50
C GLU A 14 -3.03 -38.25 52.15
N PRO A 15 -2.42 -38.59 51.00
CA PRO A 15 -3.00 -38.23 49.72
C PRO A 15 -4.30 -39.04 49.54
N ARG A 16 -5.44 -38.36 49.63
CA ARG A 16 -6.81 -38.92 49.48
C ARG A 16 -7.18 -39.33 48.06
N PHE A 17 -6.21 -39.62 47.19
CA PHE A 17 -6.46 -40.15 45.86
C PHE A 17 -5.50 -41.33 45.62
N ARG A 18 -5.91 -42.52 46.07
CA ARG A 18 -5.36 -43.77 45.54
C ARG A 18 -6.26 -44.19 44.39
N SER A 19 -5.76 -44.11 43.17
CA SER A 19 -6.40 -44.72 42.03
C SER A 19 -6.44 -46.25 42.22
N GLY A 20 -7.57 -46.87 41.89
CA GLY A 20 -7.74 -48.33 41.93
C GLY A 20 -7.09 -49.05 40.74
N VAL A 21 -6.26 -48.35 39.97
CA VAL A 21 -5.66 -48.85 38.72
C VAL A 21 -4.21 -49.27 39.02
N PRO A 22 -3.75 -50.46 38.57
CA PRO A 22 -2.37 -50.88 38.75
C PRO A 22 -1.41 -49.81 38.23
N ALA A 23 -0.41 -49.42 39.03
CA ALA A 23 0.55 -48.36 38.67
C ALA A 23 1.23 -48.56 37.30
N LYS A 24 1.35 -49.82 36.85
CA LYS A 24 1.85 -50.17 35.50
C LYS A 24 0.91 -49.72 34.38
N ILE A 25 -0.41 -49.81 34.61
CA ILE A 25 -1.44 -49.37 33.66
C ILE A 25 -1.50 -47.85 33.64
N GLU A 26 -1.45 -47.19 34.80
CA GLU A 26 -1.41 -45.72 34.86
C GLU A 26 -0.16 -45.13 34.20
N GLY A 27 1.02 -45.71 34.46
CA GLY A 27 2.26 -45.31 33.82
C GLY A 27 2.23 -45.50 32.31
N ALA A 28 1.64 -46.60 31.82
CA ALA A 28 1.46 -46.85 30.40
C ALA A 28 0.49 -45.85 29.75
N LEU A 29 -0.61 -45.52 30.42
CA LEU A 29 -1.60 -44.55 29.95
C LEU A 29 -1.02 -43.14 29.91
N ALA A 30 -0.29 -42.73 30.95
CA ALA A 30 0.40 -41.45 31.00
C ALA A 30 1.47 -41.32 29.90
N ALA A 31 2.28 -42.37 29.69
CA ALA A 31 3.28 -42.40 28.63
C ALA A 31 2.63 -42.33 27.23
N ALA A 32 1.52 -43.02 27.00
CA ALA A 32 0.78 -42.98 25.75
C ALA A 32 0.18 -41.59 25.48
N VAL A 33 -0.39 -40.94 26.50
CA VAL A 33 -0.91 -39.56 26.39
C VAL A 33 0.22 -38.58 26.08
N ILE A 34 1.35 -38.67 26.78
CA ILE A 34 2.52 -37.81 26.52
C ILE A 34 3.05 -38.04 25.10
N ALA A 35 3.18 -39.29 24.66
CA ALA A 35 3.62 -39.62 23.31
C ALA A 35 2.65 -39.09 22.24
N ALA A 36 1.33 -39.21 22.47
CA ALA A 36 0.32 -38.66 21.57
C ALA A 36 0.40 -37.14 21.49
N VAL A 37 0.57 -36.45 22.63
CA VAL A 37 0.74 -35.00 22.68
C VAL A 37 2.01 -34.58 21.93
N LEU A 38 3.14 -35.25 22.17
CA LEU A 38 4.40 -34.97 21.45
C LEU A 38 4.28 -35.24 19.95
N ALA A 39 3.57 -36.29 19.54
CA ALA A 39 3.31 -36.59 18.13
C ALA A 39 2.44 -35.50 17.47
N ILE A 40 1.42 -35.00 18.17
CA ILE A 40 0.59 -33.88 17.71
C ILE A 40 1.43 -32.61 17.58
N PHE A 41 2.23 -32.27 18.59
CA PHE A 41 3.14 -31.11 18.53
C PHE A 41 4.14 -31.24 17.38
N TYR A 42 4.76 -32.41 17.22
CA TYR A 42 5.68 -32.68 16.12
C TYR A 42 4.98 -32.54 14.76
N TRP A 43 3.78 -33.10 14.62
CA TRP A 43 2.99 -33.00 13.40
C TRP A 43 2.63 -31.54 13.08
N LEU A 44 2.15 -30.78 14.06
CA LEU A 44 1.88 -29.34 13.91
C LEU A 44 3.15 -28.58 13.50
N LEU A 45 4.28 -28.82 14.16
CA LEU A 45 5.55 -28.15 13.86
C LEU A 45 6.07 -28.49 12.46
N VAL A 46 5.87 -29.72 11.96
CA VAL A 46 6.36 -30.15 10.64
C VAL A 46 5.41 -29.74 9.52
N LYS A 47 4.11 -29.66 9.78
CA LYS A 47 3.10 -29.47 8.73
C LYS A 47 2.57 -28.04 8.61
N LEU A 48 2.79 -27.19 9.63
CA LEU A 48 2.36 -25.80 9.55
C LEU A 48 3.10 -25.05 8.43
N PRO A 49 2.36 -24.60 7.39
CA PRO A 49 2.94 -23.82 6.32
C PRO A 49 3.40 -22.46 6.88
N GLY A 50 4.54 -21.97 6.40
CA GLY A 50 4.94 -20.60 6.70
C GLY A 50 3.96 -19.58 6.08
N PRO A 51 3.95 -18.33 6.57
CA PRO A 51 3.15 -17.28 5.95
C PRO A 51 3.69 -16.95 4.56
N LEU A 52 2.79 -16.57 3.65
CA LEU A 52 3.17 -15.90 2.41
C LEU A 52 3.21 -14.41 2.67
N VAL A 53 4.32 -13.80 2.31
CA VAL A 53 4.56 -12.37 2.40
C VAL A 53 4.82 -11.86 1.00
N VAL A 54 3.99 -10.93 0.54
CA VAL A 54 4.29 -10.13 -0.64
C VAL A 54 4.79 -8.80 -0.16
N HIS A 55 6.02 -8.46 -0.55
CA HIS A 55 6.64 -7.19 -0.24
C HIS A 55 6.73 -6.36 -1.53
N VAL A 56 6.11 -5.18 -1.51
CA VAL A 56 6.16 -4.23 -2.62
C VAL A 56 6.98 -3.05 -2.15
N GLU A 57 8.14 -2.86 -2.78
CA GLU A 57 9.07 -1.78 -2.48
C GLU A 57 9.34 -0.91 -3.70
N ASP A 58 9.82 0.30 -3.46
CA ASP A 58 10.30 1.18 -4.51
C ASP A 58 11.81 1.01 -4.79
N ASP A 59 12.35 1.77 -5.75
CA ASP A 59 13.78 1.75 -6.12
C ASP A 59 14.73 2.13 -4.97
N THR A 60 14.20 2.78 -3.92
CA THR A 60 14.92 3.14 -2.69
C THR A 60 14.66 2.21 -1.52
N HIS A 61 14.06 1.05 -1.75
CA HIS A 61 13.70 0.07 -0.72
C HIS A 61 12.69 0.60 0.31
N GLN A 62 11.86 1.58 -0.06
CA GLN A 62 10.75 2.01 0.79
C GLN A 62 9.50 1.21 0.45
N GLY A 63 8.75 0.84 1.49
CA GLY A 63 7.49 0.10 1.34
C GLY A 63 6.43 0.91 0.60
N VAL A 64 5.81 0.28 -0.40
CA VAL A 64 4.71 0.89 -1.17
C VAL A 64 3.37 0.52 -0.55
N MET A 65 2.76 1.47 0.16
CA MET A 65 1.45 1.29 0.78
C MET A 65 0.30 1.28 -0.24
N ASN A 66 -0.77 0.54 0.05
CA ASN A 66 -2.01 0.47 -0.72
C ASN A 66 -1.86 -0.12 -2.14
N ALA A 67 -0.82 -0.90 -2.41
CA ALA A 67 -0.74 -1.73 -3.59
C ALA A 67 -1.75 -2.88 -3.45
N LYS A 68 -2.55 -3.14 -4.48
CA LYS A 68 -3.51 -4.24 -4.50
C LYS A 68 -2.77 -5.53 -4.86
N VAL A 69 -2.77 -6.49 -3.94
CA VAL A 69 -2.12 -7.78 -4.14
C VAL A 69 -3.17 -8.87 -4.23
N VAL A 70 -3.00 -9.77 -5.19
CA VAL A 70 -3.81 -10.98 -5.37
C VAL A 70 -2.86 -12.17 -5.55
N CYS A 71 -2.98 -13.19 -4.71
CA CYS A 71 -2.20 -14.42 -4.82
C CYS A 71 -3.13 -15.63 -5.04
N GLU A 72 -2.79 -16.47 -6.01
CA GLU A 72 -3.47 -17.71 -6.33
C GLU A 72 -2.56 -18.90 -6.00
N GLY A 73 -3.10 -19.82 -5.20
CA GLY A 73 -2.38 -20.99 -4.69
C GLY A 73 -2.57 -22.24 -5.53
N PRO A 74 -1.79 -23.30 -5.26
CA PRO A 74 -1.87 -24.56 -5.97
C PRO A 74 -3.18 -25.32 -5.71
N ASP A 75 -3.89 -24.99 -4.62
CA ASP A 75 -5.21 -25.50 -4.29
C ASP A 75 -6.36 -24.71 -4.94
N GLY A 76 -6.04 -23.75 -5.82
CA GLY A 76 -6.99 -22.86 -6.49
C GLY A 76 -7.56 -21.77 -5.58
N LYS A 77 -7.10 -21.65 -4.32
CA LYS A 77 -7.54 -20.57 -3.43
C LYS A 77 -6.90 -19.25 -3.81
N ARG A 78 -7.69 -18.20 -3.70
CA ARG A 78 -7.27 -16.83 -3.96
C ARG A 78 -7.31 -16.00 -2.68
N PHE A 79 -6.21 -15.31 -2.43
CA PHE A 79 -6.10 -14.33 -1.36
C PHE A 79 -5.89 -12.96 -1.98
N SER A 80 -6.57 -11.94 -1.45
CA SER A 80 -6.42 -10.57 -1.89
C SER A 80 -6.29 -9.64 -0.70
N GLY A 81 -5.50 -8.59 -0.85
CA GLY A 81 -5.27 -7.60 0.20
C GLY A 81 -4.62 -6.33 -0.35
N LEU A 82 -4.46 -5.36 0.53
CA LEU A 82 -3.66 -4.16 0.28
C LEU A 82 -2.37 -4.26 1.09
N THR A 83 -1.28 -3.74 0.54
CA THR A 83 -0.04 -3.60 1.29
C THR A 83 -0.15 -2.55 2.40
N ASP A 84 0.47 -2.83 3.54
CA ASP A 84 0.53 -1.92 4.69
C ASP A 84 1.57 -0.79 4.51
N VAL A 85 1.83 -0.03 5.57
CA VAL A 85 2.82 1.08 5.57
C VAL A 85 4.24 0.59 5.28
N PHE A 86 4.54 -0.67 5.53
CA PHE A 86 5.83 -1.29 5.22
C PHE A 86 5.85 -1.90 3.82
N GLY A 87 4.78 -1.76 3.04
CA GLY A 87 4.67 -2.38 1.71
C GLY A 87 4.38 -3.87 1.76
N GLU A 88 3.90 -4.42 2.88
CA GLU A 88 3.71 -5.85 3.06
C GLU A 88 2.24 -6.26 3.01
N ALA A 89 1.97 -7.37 2.32
CA ALA A 89 0.71 -8.10 2.42
C ALA A 89 1.01 -9.54 2.88
N LYS A 90 0.35 -9.99 3.95
CA LYS A 90 0.69 -11.24 4.65
C LYS A 90 -0.54 -12.14 4.81
N TRP A 91 -0.39 -13.43 4.51
CA TRP A 91 -1.43 -14.43 4.73
C TRP A 91 -0.89 -15.66 5.47
N PRO A 92 -1.48 -16.05 6.61
CA PRO A 92 -1.13 -17.28 7.31
C PRO A 92 -1.88 -18.50 6.75
N GLY A 93 -1.36 -19.71 7.02
CA GLY A 93 -2.14 -20.96 6.86
C GLY A 93 -2.35 -21.43 5.41
N LEU A 94 -1.32 -21.35 4.58
CA LEU A 94 -1.43 -21.57 3.13
C LEU A 94 -1.09 -22.99 2.69
N ALA A 95 -1.68 -23.45 1.58
CA ALA A 95 -1.25 -24.68 0.95
C ALA A 95 0.25 -24.62 0.57
N GLN A 96 0.96 -25.72 0.81
CA GLN A 96 2.36 -25.85 0.40
C GLN A 96 2.43 -25.92 -1.13
N GLY A 97 3.46 -25.33 -1.72
CA GLY A 97 3.67 -25.31 -3.17
C GLY A 97 3.84 -23.92 -3.75
N ALA A 98 3.78 -23.82 -5.08
CA ALA A 98 3.99 -22.57 -5.81
C ALA A 98 2.72 -21.71 -5.82
N TRP A 99 2.88 -20.45 -5.44
CA TRP A 99 1.86 -19.41 -5.46
C TRP A 99 2.19 -18.40 -6.54
N ARG A 100 1.21 -18.04 -7.36
CA ARG A 100 1.31 -16.92 -8.31
C ARG A 100 0.72 -15.69 -7.65
N CYS A 101 1.49 -14.63 -7.57
CA CYS A 101 1.08 -13.36 -6.97
C CYS A 101 1.13 -12.24 -8.00
N GLU A 102 0.15 -11.35 -7.91
CA GLU A 102 -0.01 -10.17 -8.76
C GLU A 102 -0.10 -8.95 -7.84
N ALA A 103 0.72 -7.94 -8.09
CA ALA A 103 0.73 -6.68 -7.36
C ALA A 103 0.43 -5.55 -8.34
N LEU A 104 -0.71 -4.89 -8.16
CA LEU A 104 -1.07 -3.66 -8.85
C LEU A 104 -0.70 -2.48 -7.94
N PRO A 105 0.33 -1.69 -8.28
CA PRO A 105 0.71 -0.55 -7.47
C PRO A 105 -0.34 0.56 -7.48
N PRO A 106 -0.26 1.51 -6.53
CA PRO A 106 -1.11 2.69 -6.54
C PRO A 106 -0.96 3.46 -7.86
N PRO A 107 -2.02 4.11 -8.38
CA PRO A 107 -1.99 4.79 -9.68
C PRO A 107 -0.87 5.82 -9.87
N LYS A 108 -0.31 6.37 -8.78
CA LYS A 108 0.81 7.34 -8.83
C LYS A 108 2.11 6.76 -9.41
N PHE A 109 2.29 5.43 -9.41
CA PHE A 109 3.51 4.78 -9.93
C PHE A 109 3.48 4.57 -11.45
N HIS A 110 2.34 4.78 -12.11
CA HIS A 110 2.20 4.66 -13.57
C HIS A 110 2.69 3.33 -14.16
N THR A 111 2.62 2.26 -13.36
CA THR A 111 3.05 0.91 -13.72
C THR A 111 1.85 -0.03 -13.71
N GLY A 112 1.85 -1.00 -14.64
CA GLY A 112 0.86 -2.07 -14.69
C GLY A 112 0.99 -3.09 -13.56
N THR A 113 0.22 -4.17 -13.64
CA THR A 113 0.32 -5.26 -12.67
C THR A 113 1.65 -5.99 -12.80
N VAL A 114 2.40 -6.10 -11.70
CA VAL A 114 3.61 -6.91 -11.63
C VAL A 114 3.22 -8.31 -11.18
N VAL A 115 3.76 -9.34 -11.84
CA VAL A 115 3.48 -10.74 -11.51
C VAL A 115 4.76 -11.40 -11.02
N GLY A 116 4.63 -12.24 -10.00
CA GLY A 116 5.71 -13.08 -9.52
C GLY A 116 5.22 -14.34 -8.84
N TYR A 117 6.17 -15.11 -8.33
CA TYR A 117 5.90 -16.42 -7.76
C TYR A 117 6.64 -16.57 -6.43
N ALA A 118 5.96 -17.20 -5.47
CA ALA A 118 6.53 -17.56 -4.18
C ALA A 118 6.24 -19.03 -3.89
N THR A 119 7.19 -19.76 -3.31
CA THR A 119 6.96 -21.17 -2.95
C THR A 119 6.81 -21.30 -1.43
N VAL A 120 5.63 -21.70 -0.99
CA VAL A 120 5.34 -21.98 0.43
C VAL A 120 5.90 -23.34 0.80
N VAL A 121 6.87 -23.31 1.71
CA VAL A 121 7.48 -24.50 2.30
C VAL A 121 7.18 -24.54 3.81
N PRO A 122 7.23 -25.73 4.44
CA PRO A 122 7.06 -25.84 5.88
C PRO A 122 8.08 -24.99 6.63
N ARG A 123 7.63 -24.34 7.72
CA ARG A 123 8.46 -23.61 8.70
C ARG A 123 9.21 -22.36 8.19
N LYS A 124 9.20 -22.05 6.88
CA LYS A 124 9.85 -20.84 6.34
C LYS A 124 8.81 -19.91 5.73
N PRO A 125 8.92 -18.58 5.96
CA PRO A 125 8.09 -17.63 5.25
C PRO A 125 8.41 -17.72 3.75
N ALA A 126 7.37 -17.79 2.93
CA ALA A 126 7.50 -17.60 1.50
C ALA A 126 7.42 -16.11 1.22
N MET A 127 8.42 -15.57 0.54
CA MET A 127 8.46 -14.15 0.23
C MET A 127 8.58 -13.96 -1.27
N TRP A 128 7.74 -13.11 -1.82
CA TRP A 128 7.95 -12.52 -3.14
C TRP A 128 8.11 -11.02 -2.98
N MET A 129 9.10 -10.46 -3.67
CA MET A 129 9.41 -9.04 -3.67
C MET A 129 9.14 -8.46 -5.06
N ALA A 130 8.29 -7.43 -5.11
CA ALA A 130 8.04 -6.63 -6.29
C ALA A 130 8.73 -5.28 -6.10
N ARG A 131 9.71 -4.97 -6.96
CA ARG A 131 10.35 -3.66 -6.98
C ARG A 131 9.74 -2.79 -8.05
N LEU A 132 9.45 -1.55 -7.70
CA LEU A 132 8.82 -0.56 -8.57
C LEU A 132 9.72 0.66 -8.71
N GLU A 133 9.81 1.21 -9.91
CA GLU A 133 10.48 2.49 -10.12
C GLU A 133 9.57 3.62 -9.65
N ARG A 134 10.09 4.55 -8.85
CA ARG A 134 9.32 5.74 -8.44
C ARG A 134 8.98 6.62 -9.64
N PRO A 135 7.79 7.23 -9.63
CA PRO A 135 7.48 8.29 -10.58
C PRO A 135 8.40 9.49 -10.36
N ALA A 136 8.55 10.32 -11.38
CA ALA A 136 9.05 11.67 -11.19
C ALA A 136 8.02 12.49 -10.39
N THR A 137 8.46 13.48 -9.64
CA THR A 137 7.58 14.37 -8.88
C THR A 137 7.73 15.80 -9.40
N ALA A 138 6.65 16.44 -9.82
CA ALA A 138 6.65 17.83 -10.21
C ALA A 138 6.02 18.69 -9.11
N VAL A 139 6.84 19.54 -8.49
CA VAL A 139 6.42 20.56 -7.52
C VAL A 139 6.14 21.85 -8.30
N VAL A 140 4.86 22.14 -8.50
CA VAL A 140 4.38 23.27 -9.28
C VAL A 140 4.02 24.43 -8.36
N GLN A 141 4.66 25.59 -8.56
CA GLN A 141 4.35 26.86 -7.93
C GLN A 141 3.58 27.76 -8.90
N VAL A 142 2.41 28.26 -8.49
CA VAL A 142 1.62 29.20 -9.27
C VAL A 142 1.78 30.61 -8.71
N VAL A 143 2.28 31.53 -9.55
CA VAL A 143 2.46 32.93 -9.19
C VAL A 143 1.21 33.71 -9.55
N ARG A 144 0.52 34.22 -8.52
CA ARG A 144 -0.64 35.10 -8.70
C ARG A 144 -0.21 36.41 -9.38
N PRO A 145 -0.89 36.87 -10.44
CA PRO A 145 -0.62 38.18 -11.03
C PRO A 145 -0.91 39.32 -10.04
N ARG A 146 -0.14 40.40 -10.11
CA ARG A 146 -0.33 41.57 -9.24
C ARG A 146 -1.72 42.17 -9.44
N GLY A 147 -2.43 42.46 -8.35
CA GLY A 147 -3.77 43.05 -8.37
C GLY A 147 -4.93 42.08 -8.60
N GLN A 148 -4.66 40.79 -8.81
CA GLN A 148 -5.70 39.77 -8.98
C GLN A 148 -6.19 39.19 -7.64
N PRO A 149 -7.46 38.75 -7.54
CA PRO A 149 -7.99 38.13 -6.34
C PRO A 149 -7.31 36.79 -6.06
N ARG A 150 -7.36 36.33 -4.81
CA ARG A 150 -6.91 34.98 -4.46
C ARG A 150 -7.83 33.95 -5.11
N ALA A 151 -7.24 32.85 -5.55
CA ALA A 151 -7.95 31.76 -6.19
C ALA A 151 -7.21 30.45 -5.91
N ALA A 152 -7.93 29.34 -6.05
CA ALA A 152 -7.35 27.99 -6.03
C ALA A 152 -7.46 27.31 -7.42
N PRO A 153 -6.81 27.83 -8.48
CA PRO A 153 -6.80 27.14 -9.77
C PRO A 153 -6.26 25.72 -9.65
N ALA A 154 -6.90 24.79 -10.38
CA ALA A 154 -6.39 23.44 -10.54
C ALA A 154 -5.26 23.40 -11.56
N ILE A 155 -4.30 22.51 -11.34
CA ILE A 155 -3.22 22.21 -12.29
C ILE A 155 -3.47 20.82 -12.87
N ARG A 156 -3.01 20.57 -14.11
CA ARG A 156 -3.04 19.25 -14.74
C ARG A 156 -1.75 18.99 -15.51
N ALA A 157 -1.37 17.71 -15.57
CA ALA A 157 -0.34 17.19 -16.45
C ALA A 157 -0.97 16.49 -17.66
N LEU A 158 -0.37 16.66 -18.85
CA LEU A 158 -0.62 15.83 -20.02
C LEU A 158 0.70 15.24 -20.49
N CYS A 159 0.82 13.91 -20.42
CA CYS A 159 1.98 13.19 -20.90
C CYS A 159 1.67 12.53 -22.24
N ARG A 160 2.65 12.51 -23.17
CA ARG A 160 2.48 11.79 -24.43
C ARG A 160 2.21 10.31 -24.15
N GLN A 161 1.22 9.77 -24.84
CA GLN A 161 0.94 8.34 -24.82
C GLN A 161 2.08 7.60 -25.52
N VAL A 162 2.52 6.49 -24.92
CA VAL A 162 3.44 5.54 -25.55
C VAL A 162 2.59 4.42 -26.14
N ALA A 163 2.83 4.06 -27.40
CA ALA A 163 2.09 2.99 -28.05
C ALA A 163 2.33 1.66 -27.32
N GLY A 164 1.25 0.93 -26.99
CA GLY A 164 1.32 -0.39 -26.35
C GLY A 164 1.22 -0.42 -24.83
N GLU A 165 0.93 0.70 -24.16
CA GLU A 165 0.67 0.72 -22.72
C GLU A 165 -0.81 0.86 -22.35
N ASP A 166 -1.22 0.07 -21.35
CA ASP A 166 -2.53 0.14 -20.70
C ASP A 166 -2.66 1.26 -19.64
N ALA A 167 -1.62 2.07 -19.47
CA ALA A 167 -1.68 3.23 -18.58
C ALA A 167 -2.78 4.19 -19.07
N PRO A 168 -3.62 4.74 -18.18
CA PRO A 168 -4.72 5.59 -18.59
C PRO A 168 -4.20 6.76 -19.46
N PRO A 169 -4.84 7.04 -20.61
CA PRO A 169 -4.29 7.87 -21.69
C PRO A 169 -4.03 9.33 -21.29
N THR A 170 -4.52 9.77 -20.14
CA THR A 170 -4.18 11.04 -19.51
C THR A 170 -4.28 10.88 -18.01
N TRP A 171 -3.17 10.96 -17.29
CA TRP A 171 -3.21 11.02 -15.83
C TRP A 171 -3.43 12.46 -15.36
N GLU A 172 -4.38 12.65 -14.44
CA GLU A 172 -4.80 13.97 -13.95
C GLU A 172 -4.50 14.04 -12.45
N ALA A 173 -3.45 14.77 -12.06
CA ALA A 173 -3.32 15.21 -10.68
C ALA A 173 -3.88 16.63 -10.55
N ARG A 174 -4.85 16.79 -9.65
CA ARG A 174 -5.41 18.07 -9.23
C ARG A 174 -4.81 18.41 -7.87
N ALA A 175 -4.30 19.60 -7.73
CA ALA A 175 -3.94 20.14 -6.43
C ALA A 175 -4.75 21.41 -6.19
N GLY A 176 -5.43 21.47 -5.04
CA GLY A 176 -5.87 22.74 -4.49
C GLY A 176 -4.63 23.50 -3.99
N LEU A 177 -4.67 24.82 -4.08
CA LEU A 177 -3.57 25.66 -3.63
C LEU A 177 -3.48 25.65 -2.10
N LEU A 178 -2.53 24.88 -1.58
CA LEU A 178 -1.91 25.18 -0.29
C LEU A 178 -0.74 26.13 -0.59
N ASP A 179 -0.88 27.39 -0.21
CA ASP A 179 0.17 28.43 -0.27
C ASP A 179 0.77 28.79 -1.65
N GLY A 180 0.15 28.44 -2.78
CA GLY A 180 0.79 28.66 -4.08
C GLY A 180 1.35 27.40 -4.74
N ARG A 181 1.29 26.24 -4.09
CA ARG A 181 2.00 25.03 -4.53
C ARG A 181 1.12 23.80 -4.72
N ALA A 182 1.58 22.91 -5.60
CA ALA A 182 0.94 21.68 -6.00
C ALA A 182 1.98 20.60 -6.29
N THR A 183 1.66 19.33 -6.01
CA THR A 183 2.55 18.21 -6.31
C THR A 183 1.86 17.24 -7.27
N LEU A 184 2.52 16.90 -8.37
CA LEU A 184 2.05 15.95 -9.38
C LEU A 184 3.08 14.81 -9.50
N TYR A 185 2.62 13.58 -9.76
CA TYR A 185 3.49 12.41 -9.99
C TYR A 185 3.51 12.08 -11.49
N LEU A 186 4.64 12.19 -12.15
CA LEU A 186 4.76 11.99 -13.60
C LEU A 186 5.37 10.61 -13.91
N PRO A 187 4.92 9.94 -14.99
CA PRO A 187 5.59 8.74 -15.48
C PRO A 187 7.03 9.09 -15.89
N HIS A 188 8.00 8.33 -15.38
CA HIS A 188 9.42 8.55 -15.66
C HIS A 188 9.72 8.40 -17.16
N GLY A 189 10.64 9.22 -17.68
CA GLY A 189 11.07 9.23 -19.08
C GLY A 189 10.05 9.78 -20.09
N ARG A 190 8.82 10.09 -19.68
CA ARG A 190 7.79 10.60 -20.59
C ARG A 190 7.81 12.11 -20.72
N ALA A 191 7.57 12.53 -21.97
CA ALA A 191 7.30 13.91 -22.33
C ALA A 191 5.95 14.37 -21.77
N CYS A 192 5.98 15.28 -20.79
CA CYS A 192 4.79 15.85 -20.17
C CYS A 192 4.74 17.37 -20.33
N ARG A 193 3.54 17.93 -20.40
CA ARG A 193 3.29 19.37 -20.25
C ARG A 193 2.37 19.59 -19.06
N LEU A 194 2.65 20.64 -18.29
CA LEU A 194 1.88 21.02 -17.12
C LEU A 194 1.24 22.38 -17.36
N GLY A 195 0.03 22.60 -16.85
CA GLY A 195 -0.56 23.94 -16.89
C GLY A 195 -1.84 24.07 -16.08
N LEU A 196 -2.39 25.27 -16.08
CA LEU A 196 -3.62 25.57 -15.36
C LEU A 196 -4.82 24.98 -16.10
N VAL A 197 -5.73 24.38 -15.33
CA VAL A 197 -6.99 23.85 -15.84
C VAL A 197 -8.00 24.99 -15.88
N ARG A 198 -8.67 25.13 -17.02
CA ARG A 198 -9.88 25.93 -17.11
C ARG A 198 -11.04 25.10 -16.56
N PRO A 199 -11.73 25.53 -15.49
CA PRO A 199 -12.93 24.86 -15.04
C PRO A 199 -14.05 25.07 -16.08
N GLU A 200 -14.25 24.11 -16.98
CA GLU A 200 -15.48 24.07 -17.77
C GLU A 200 -16.56 23.40 -16.92
N LEU A 201 -17.38 24.22 -16.27
CA LEU A 201 -18.71 23.76 -15.84
C LEU A 201 -19.56 23.52 -17.09
N PRO A 202 -20.30 22.41 -17.19
CA PRO A 202 -21.39 22.32 -18.15
C PRO A 202 -22.31 23.54 -17.94
N ALA A 203 -22.65 24.25 -19.01
CA ALA A 203 -23.46 25.46 -18.93
C ALA A 203 -24.73 25.21 -18.10
N GLY A 204 -24.90 25.94 -16.99
CA GLY A 204 -26.10 25.91 -16.16
C GLY A 204 -26.21 24.80 -15.10
N GLN A 205 -25.15 24.04 -14.79
CA GLN A 205 -25.21 23.01 -13.75
C GLN A 205 -24.21 23.28 -12.59
N PRO A 206 -24.67 23.36 -11.32
CA PRO A 206 -23.77 23.27 -10.18
C PRO A 206 -23.25 21.83 -10.07
N GLY A 207 -21.92 21.67 -10.03
CA GLY A 207 -21.30 20.34 -9.91
C GLY A 207 -19.78 20.38 -10.08
N PRO A 208 -19.07 19.29 -9.72
CA PRO A 208 -17.63 19.21 -9.95
C PRO A 208 -17.32 19.28 -11.45
N VAL A 209 -16.26 20.01 -11.82
CA VAL A 209 -15.79 20.20 -13.20
C VAL A 209 -15.69 18.86 -13.92
N ALA A 210 -16.57 18.64 -14.91
CA ALA A 210 -16.72 17.38 -15.62
C ALA A 210 -15.82 17.28 -16.86
N ILE A 211 -15.33 18.40 -17.39
CA ILE A 211 -14.46 18.47 -18.56
C ILE A 211 -13.31 19.43 -18.24
N ALA A 212 -12.12 18.89 -18.01
CA ALA A 212 -10.93 19.64 -17.60
C ALA A 212 -9.82 19.49 -18.64
N LYS A 213 -10.02 20.00 -19.86
CA LYS A 213 -8.99 19.88 -20.91
C LYS A 213 -7.85 20.86 -20.63
N LEU A 214 -6.62 20.35 -20.51
CA LEU A 214 -5.42 21.18 -20.54
C LEU A 214 -5.19 21.62 -22.00
N ALA A 215 -5.56 22.86 -22.31
CA ALA A 215 -5.36 23.45 -23.63
C ALA A 215 -4.07 24.28 -23.64
N CYS A 216 -2.93 23.62 -23.80
CA CYS A 216 -1.62 24.30 -23.83
C CYS A 216 -1.43 25.29 -24.98
N ASP A 217 -2.31 25.25 -25.99
CA ASP A 217 -2.32 26.19 -27.09
C ASP A 217 -3.03 27.51 -26.72
N ALA A 218 -3.83 27.51 -25.64
CA ALA A 218 -4.66 28.65 -25.20
C ALA A 218 -4.41 29.10 -23.75
N GLY A 219 -3.64 28.33 -22.97
CA GLY A 219 -3.37 28.58 -21.55
C GLY A 219 -1.88 28.52 -21.20
N PRO A 220 -1.49 28.97 -19.99
CA PRO A 220 -0.10 28.92 -19.56
C PRO A 220 0.30 27.47 -19.34
N CYS A 221 1.13 26.95 -20.25
CA CYS A 221 1.75 25.65 -20.12
C CYS A 221 3.27 25.76 -20.03
N THR A 222 3.86 24.78 -19.35
CA THR A 222 5.30 24.58 -19.40
C THR A 222 5.73 24.16 -20.81
N PRO A 223 7.02 24.34 -21.15
CA PRO A 223 7.63 23.53 -22.19
C PRO A 223 7.50 22.03 -21.86
N GLU A 224 7.89 21.17 -22.81
CA GLU A 224 7.95 19.74 -22.55
C GLU A 224 8.95 19.45 -21.42
N LEU A 225 8.49 18.73 -20.41
CA LEU A 225 9.25 18.28 -19.25
C LEU A 225 9.40 16.76 -19.32
N ARG A 226 10.54 16.26 -18.88
CA ARG A 226 10.83 14.83 -18.72
C ARG A 226 11.53 14.65 -17.40
N GLY A 227 10.96 13.86 -16.50
CA GLY A 227 11.61 13.50 -15.23
C GLY A 227 12.08 12.05 -15.27
N GLY A 228 13.20 11.76 -14.62
CA GLY A 228 13.73 10.43 -14.37
C GLY A 228 13.06 9.73 -13.19
N VAL A 229 13.57 8.54 -12.85
CA VAL A 229 13.09 7.73 -11.72
C VAL A 229 13.31 8.50 -10.41
N GLY A 230 12.22 8.78 -9.68
CA GLY A 230 12.26 9.51 -8.41
C GLY A 230 12.77 10.95 -8.49
N GLU A 231 12.94 11.53 -9.69
CA GLU A 231 13.44 12.89 -9.86
C GLU A 231 12.39 13.92 -9.41
N GLU A 232 12.82 14.96 -8.69
CA GLU A 232 11.98 16.10 -8.35
C GLU A 232 12.21 17.27 -9.31
N LEU A 233 11.14 17.71 -9.99
CA LEU A 233 11.11 18.83 -10.91
C LEU A 233 10.41 20.02 -10.26
N HIS A 234 11.08 21.17 -10.21
CA HIS A 234 10.48 22.42 -9.76
C HIS A 234 9.95 23.22 -10.95
N VAL A 235 8.67 23.55 -10.91
CA VAL A 235 7.97 24.20 -12.02
C VAL A 235 7.30 25.47 -11.53
N VAL A 236 7.48 26.58 -12.24
CA VAL A 236 6.81 27.84 -11.93
C VAL A 236 5.85 28.19 -13.06
N LEU A 237 4.56 28.34 -12.72
CA LEU A 237 3.53 28.86 -13.61
C LEU A 237 3.23 30.31 -13.24
N ALA A 238 3.55 31.24 -14.13
CA ALA A 238 3.27 32.67 -13.97
C ALA A 238 2.20 33.11 -14.99
N PRO A 239 0.90 32.80 -14.75
CA PRO A 239 -0.17 33.23 -15.63
C PRO A 239 -0.22 34.76 -15.74
N ASN A 240 -0.71 35.26 -16.87
CA ASN A 240 -1.12 36.66 -16.98
C ASN A 240 -2.53 36.88 -16.37
N PRO A 241 -2.98 38.13 -16.19
CA PRO A 241 -4.31 38.44 -15.64
C PRO A 241 -5.48 37.70 -16.31
N ALA A 242 -5.51 37.60 -17.63
CA ALA A 242 -6.59 36.95 -18.37
C ALA A 242 -6.59 35.43 -18.15
N GLN A 243 -5.40 34.81 -18.13
CA GLN A 243 -5.22 33.39 -17.84
C GLN A 243 -5.60 33.04 -16.40
N TRP A 244 -5.31 33.94 -15.45
CA TRP A 244 -5.68 33.78 -14.05
C TRP A 244 -7.20 33.80 -13.86
N GLU A 245 -7.88 34.76 -14.49
CA GLU A 245 -9.34 34.87 -14.42
C GLU A 245 -10.02 33.65 -15.07
N ALA A 246 -9.50 33.18 -16.20
CA ALA A 246 -10.04 32.00 -16.88
C ALA A 246 -9.85 30.70 -16.09
N ALA A 247 -8.77 30.57 -15.31
CA ALA A 247 -8.48 29.39 -14.49
C ALA A 247 -9.13 29.44 -13.09
N ARG A 248 -9.70 30.58 -12.71
CA ARG A 248 -10.31 30.77 -11.39
C ARG A 248 -11.54 29.87 -11.25
N PRO A 249 -11.67 29.09 -10.17
CA PRO A 249 -12.91 28.39 -9.89
C PRO A 249 -14.04 29.41 -9.69
N PRO A 250 -15.28 29.08 -10.11
CA PRO A 250 -16.43 29.93 -9.80
C PRO A 250 -16.54 30.11 -8.27
N PRO A 251 -17.05 31.26 -7.79
CA PRO A 251 -17.32 31.44 -6.37
C PRO A 251 -18.24 30.31 -5.88
N GLU A 252 -17.96 29.79 -4.68
CA GLU A 252 -18.89 28.87 -4.03
C GLU A 252 -20.23 29.59 -3.81
N PRO A 253 -21.38 28.95 -4.11
CA PRO A 253 -22.67 29.54 -3.78
C PRO A 253 -22.79 29.67 -2.26
N ASP A 254 -23.38 30.78 -1.82
CA ASP A 254 -23.66 31.09 -0.40
C ASP A 254 -24.50 30.01 0.30
#